data_AF-A0A015URP0-F1
#
_entry.id   AF-A0A015URP0-F1
#
_cell.length_a   1.000
_cell.length_b   1.000
_cell.length_c   1.000
_cell.angle_alpha   90.00
_cell.angle_beta   90.00
_cell.angle_gamma   90.00
#
_symmetry.space_group_name_H-M   'P 1'
#
loop_
_entity.id
_entity.type
_entity.pdbx_description
1 polymer ?
#
loop_
_entity_poly.entity_id
_entity_poly.type
_entity_poly.pdbx_seq_one_letter_code
_entity_poly.pdbx_strand_id
1 'polypeptide(L)'
;MIAQLYKKIVRFNDFNGGDYFKTLDAIDRFIAQNKLACDFTSLIEAKTVKPNTFIDYIQAANATDAAYRDNATTKAYKYYQVATNSEALDNYLANLLPDNFDHADIVKTLKDNSTYTFPTLLQAITNCIDEQNVNKDNIGAIFTTYRLLASDEERPLPVTLDSTYINQLHSELETDGRNIKESGYYDLVAMQLAHGHSVSLIEGGDIKYVAELMDYYVDHGDLLVNSVGWNIPLLNETLQYMVNHKLGYKLLLSDILPQFEDIKNRIGVTDEVFIEHLAEWNTDLDKYITKNNIKDVIPDASFYDLTTKISNVLTDHINKIAFEALSEISVDTLYAQRTAHTSYYWFVAIKHLLAKIKSLPDNLTEFGKKILMDIASGTQSLNPFPNCFKNIVERLDKRKIKSTVTDIRNDFCIGKKTINAIKFQFFETWLRSHGNLKSQAGDVIDKIVKPVISDGACRSLILQNKDFYMDLINTAGDDAYELKKSLRNLIQKDSDPQLVKFVNSIDSVPEVETA
;
A
#
# COMPACT_ATOMS: atom_id res chain seq x y z
N MET A 1 6.58 66.38 -3.06
CA MET A 1 5.65 66.29 -4.21
C MET A 1 4.79 65.03 -4.14
N ILE A 2 5.38 63.81 -4.08
CA ILE A 2 4.65 62.54 -3.98
C ILE A 2 3.69 62.47 -2.79
N ALA A 3 4.12 62.88 -1.58
CA ALA A 3 3.24 62.93 -0.41
C ALA A 3 2.03 63.88 -0.57
N GLN A 4 2.18 64.97 -1.33
CA GLN A 4 1.06 65.89 -1.61
C GLN A 4 0.11 65.31 -2.67
N LEU A 5 0.64 64.60 -3.66
CA LEU A 5 -0.15 63.85 -4.64
C LEU A 5 -0.98 62.77 -3.95
N TYR A 6 -0.36 61.97 -3.08
CA TYR A 6 -1.04 60.96 -2.28
C TYR A 6 -2.18 61.55 -1.43
N LYS A 7 -1.93 62.65 -0.70
CA LYS A 7 -2.96 63.33 0.10
C LYS A 7 -4.17 63.79 -0.72
N LYS A 8 -4.00 64.10 -2.00
CA LYS A 8 -5.12 64.42 -2.90
C LYS A 8 -5.89 63.16 -3.33
N ILE A 9 -5.20 62.05 -3.55
CA ILE A 9 -5.79 60.76 -3.96
C ILE A 9 -6.62 60.16 -2.82
N VAL A 10 -6.10 60.14 -1.58
CA VAL A 10 -6.83 59.57 -0.41
C VAL A 10 -8.14 60.30 -0.14
N ARG A 11 -8.12 61.63 -0.31
CA ARG A 11 -9.25 62.54 -0.06
C ARG A 11 -10.20 62.68 -1.25
N PHE A 12 -9.98 61.92 -2.32
CA PHE A 12 -10.87 61.93 -3.48
C PHE A 12 -12.19 61.24 -3.10
N ASN A 13 -13.31 61.94 -3.33
CA ASN A 13 -14.64 61.54 -2.86
C ASN A 13 -15.30 60.48 -3.75
N ASP A 14 -15.07 60.52 -5.06
CA ASP A 14 -15.55 59.49 -6.00
C ASP A 14 -14.58 58.32 -6.02
N PHE A 15 -14.80 57.39 -5.11
CA PHE A 15 -13.85 56.33 -4.80
C PHE A 15 -14.22 55.04 -5.55
N ASN A 16 -13.57 54.77 -6.69
CA ASN A 16 -13.55 53.45 -7.33
C ASN A 16 -12.35 52.65 -6.80
N GLY A 17 -12.60 51.43 -6.33
CA GLY A 17 -11.57 50.62 -5.66
C GLY A 17 -10.47 50.17 -6.60
N GLY A 18 -10.83 49.75 -7.81
CA GLY A 18 -9.88 49.29 -8.81
C GLY A 18 -8.97 50.42 -9.31
N ASP A 19 -9.53 51.59 -9.57
CA ASP A 19 -8.75 52.77 -9.97
C ASP A 19 -7.83 53.25 -8.85
N TYR A 20 -8.28 53.16 -7.59
CA TYR A 20 -7.46 53.46 -6.44
C TYR A 20 -6.26 52.52 -6.35
N PHE A 21 -6.46 51.20 -6.48
CA PHE A 21 -5.36 50.23 -6.49
C PHE A 21 -4.35 50.56 -7.60
N LYS A 22 -4.84 50.70 -8.86
CA LYS A 22 -3.99 51.00 -10.02
C LYS A 22 -3.20 52.29 -9.85
N THR A 23 -3.80 53.32 -9.27
CA THR A 23 -3.14 54.60 -9.03
C THR A 23 -2.02 54.46 -8.00
N LEU A 24 -2.27 53.77 -6.90
CA LEU A 24 -1.23 53.54 -5.89
C LEU A 24 -0.11 52.65 -6.42
N ASP A 25 -0.44 51.60 -7.17
CA ASP A 25 0.52 50.72 -7.83
C ASP A 25 1.39 51.45 -8.85
N ALA A 26 0.80 52.34 -9.65
CA ALA A 26 1.55 53.16 -10.60
C ALA A 26 2.53 54.11 -9.90
N ILE A 27 2.12 54.75 -8.79
CA ILE A 27 2.99 55.62 -8.00
C ILE A 27 4.13 54.80 -7.39
N ASP A 28 3.80 53.65 -6.83
CA ASP A 28 4.73 52.75 -6.15
C ASP A 28 5.81 52.22 -7.11
N ARG A 29 5.40 51.78 -8.32
CA ARG A 29 6.30 51.41 -9.43
C ARG A 29 7.14 52.57 -9.91
N PHE A 30 6.54 53.75 -10.10
CA PHE A 30 7.26 54.94 -10.56
C PHE A 30 8.39 55.33 -9.62
N ILE A 31 8.14 55.33 -8.31
CA ILE A 31 9.12 55.65 -7.28
C ILE A 31 10.36 54.75 -7.40
N ALA A 32 10.13 53.45 -7.54
CA ALA A 32 11.20 52.48 -7.55
C ALA A 32 11.93 52.39 -8.90
N GLN A 33 11.22 52.47 -10.03
CA GLN A 33 11.84 52.56 -11.37
C GLN A 33 12.80 53.76 -11.46
N ASN A 34 12.45 54.87 -10.82
CA ASN A 34 13.27 56.08 -10.81
C ASN A 34 14.21 56.16 -9.59
N LYS A 35 14.29 55.11 -8.76
CA LYS A 35 15.14 55.03 -7.55
C LYS A 35 14.99 56.24 -6.63
N LEU A 36 13.76 56.74 -6.50
CA LEU A 36 13.47 57.92 -5.67
C LEU A 36 13.56 57.53 -4.19
N ALA A 37 14.22 58.36 -3.39
CA ALA A 37 14.28 58.21 -1.94
C ALA A 37 12.93 58.63 -1.31
N CYS A 38 11.91 57.78 -1.47
CA CYS A 38 10.57 57.99 -0.94
C CYS A 38 10.03 56.68 -0.35
N ASP A 39 9.84 56.68 0.97
CA ASP A 39 9.12 55.60 1.66
C ASP A 39 7.61 55.80 1.47
N PHE A 40 7.09 55.31 0.35
CA PHE A 40 5.67 55.46 0.01
C PHE A 40 4.76 54.72 1.00
N THR A 41 5.19 53.56 1.50
CA THR A 41 4.40 52.70 2.40
C THR A 41 4.08 53.41 3.71
N SER A 42 5.06 54.14 4.27
CA SER A 42 4.84 54.96 5.48
C SER A 42 3.83 56.09 5.30
N LEU A 43 3.55 56.50 4.06
CA LEU A 43 2.59 57.56 3.76
C LEU A 43 1.16 57.03 3.69
N ILE A 44 0.97 55.70 3.60
CA ILE A 44 -0.33 55.11 3.32
C ILE A 44 -1.20 55.10 4.58
N GLU A 45 -2.33 55.76 4.48
CA GLU A 45 -3.37 55.81 5.51
C GLU A 45 -4.34 54.65 5.31
N ALA A 46 -4.64 53.92 6.40
CA ALA A 46 -5.64 52.86 6.38
C ALA A 46 -7.02 53.41 6.00
N LYS A 47 -7.72 52.71 5.10
CA LYS A 47 -9.00 53.15 4.56
C LYS A 47 -10.03 52.02 4.60
N THR A 48 -11.14 52.26 5.30
CA THR A 48 -12.29 51.35 5.30
C THR A 48 -13.32 51.79 4.26
N VAL A 49 -13.77 50.86 3.41
CA VAL A 49 -14.64 51.14 2.26
C VAL A 49 -15.84 50.18 2.25
N LYS A 50 -16.81 50.44 1.36
CA LYS A 50 -17.98 49.57 1.19
C LYS A 50 -17.59 48.26 0.48
N PRO A 51 -18.35 47.16 0.66
CA PRO A 51 -18.06 45.86 0.06
C PRO A 51 -17.79 45.87 -1.45
N ASN A 52 -18.68 46.48 -2.24
CA ASN A 52 -18.52 46.56 -3.69
C ASN A 52 -17.21 47.26 -4.11
N THR A 53 -16.88 48.36 -3.45
CA THR A 53 -15.63 49.07 -3.72
C THR A 53 -14.40 48.28 -3.29
N PHE A 54 -14.52 47.47 -2.23
CA PHE A 54 -13.45 46.58 -1.81
C PHE A 54 -13.25 45.42 -2.80
N ILE A 55 -14.33 44.89 -3.36
CA ILE A 55 -14.30 43.86 -4.41
C ILE A 55 -13.56 44.39 -5.64
N ASP A 56 -13.92 45.56 -6.16
CA ASP A 56 -13.23 46.20 -7.30
C ASP A 56 -11.71 46.37 -7.03
N TYR A 57 -11.36 46.74 -5.80
CA TYR A 57 -9.98 46.91 -5.36
C TYR A 57 -9.22 45.57 -5.36
N ILE A 58 -9.82 44.49 -4.84
CA ILE A 58 -9.22 43.15 -4.85
C ILE A 58 -9.06 42.63 -6.28
N GLN A 59 -10.06 42.81 -7.15
CA GLN A 59 -9.99 42.35 -8.54
C GLN A 59 -8.84 43.03 -9.29
N ALA A 60 -8.68 44.35 -9.13
CA ALA A 60 -7.56 45.07 -9.70
C ALA A 60 -6.21 44.60 -9.14
N ALA A 61 -6.16 44.26 -7.84
CA ALA A 61 -4.97 43.69 -7.22
C ALA A 61 -4.63 42.31 -7.77
N ASN A 62 -5.63 41.44 -7.95
CA ASN A 62 -5.46 40.08 -8.49
C ASN A 62 -5.02 40.07 -9.96
N ALA A 63 -5.45 41.06 -10.75
CA ALA A 63 -5.02 41.23 -12.14
C ALA A 63 -3.57 41.71 -12.30
N THR A 64 -2.90 42.05 -11.19
CA THR A 64 -1.54 42.59 -11.21
C THR A 64 -0.52 41.47 -10.94
N ASP A 65 0.26 41.14 -11.96
CA ASP A 65 1.06 39.89 -12.09
C ASP A 65 2.21 39.70 -11.07
N ALA A 66 2.48 40.66 -10.18
CA ALA A 66 3.50 40.51 -9.13
C ALA A 66 3.39 41.59 -8.04
N ALA A 67 3.56 41.19 -6.77
CA ALA A 67 3.91 42.12 -5.70
C ALA A 67 5.30 42.69 -5.99
N TYR A 68 5.34 43.90 -6.53
CA TYR A 68 6.56 44.55 -7.04
C TYR A 68 7.64 44.81 -5.96
N ARG A 69 7.34 44.65 -4.66
CA ARG A 69 8.21 45.11 -3.57
C ARG A 69 8.66 44.10 -2.54
N ASP A 70 8.08 42.90 -2.44
CA ASP A 70 8.49 41.97 -1.38
C ASP A 70 8.44 40.50 -1.80
N ASN A 71 9.38 39.73 -1.26
CA ASN A 71 9.63 38.32 -1.55
C ASN A 71 8.34 37.49 -1.54
N ALA A 72 7.73 37.25 -2.72
CA ALA A 72 6.78 36.19 -3.08
C ALA A 72 5.58 35.85 -2.14
N THR A 73 5.39 36.50 -0.99
CA THR A 73 4.54 36.00 0.11
C THR A 73 3.42 36.95 0.54
N THR A 74 3.48 38.25 0.22
CA THR A 74 2.42 39.21 0.59
C THR A 74 1.46 39.45 -0.58
N LYS A 75 0.18 39.08 -0.42
CA LYS A 75 -0.89 39.31 -1.41
C LYS A 75 -1.02 40.82 -1.69
N ALA A 76 -1.02 41.22 -2.97
CA ALA A 76 -0.95 42.63 -3.41
C ALA A 76 -2.03 43.52 -2.79
N TYR A 77 -3.25 43.01 -2.59
CA TYR A 77 -4.35 43.78 -1.99
C TYR A 77 -4.04 44.26 -0.56
N LYS A 78 -3.20 43.56 0.20
CA LYS A 78 -2.87 43.95 1.59
C LYS A 78 -1.96 45.18 1.69
N TYR A 79 -1.26 45.51 0.61
CA TYR A 79 -0.18 46.48 0.64
C TYR A 79 -0.66 47.93 0.84
N TYR A 80 -1.82 48.30 0.29
CA TYR A 80 -2.34 49.66 0.40
C TYR A 80 -3.36 49.89 1.53
N GLN A 81 -3.39 49.01 2.53
CA GLN A 81 -4.19 49.16 3.77
C GLN A 81 -5.68 49.49 3.55
N VAL A 82 -6.27 49.00 2.45
CA VAL A 82 -7.71 49.09 2.20
C VAL A 82 -8.38 47.87 2.84
N ALA A 83 -9.50 48.10 3.54
CA ALA A 83 -10.29 47.05 4.16
C ALA A 83 -11.79 47.33 4.01
N THR A 84 -12.61 46.30 4.17
CA THR A 84 -14.05 46.40 4.41
C THR A 84 -14.41 45.69 5.71
N ASN A 85 -15.59 45.96 6.26
CA ASN A 85 -16.16 45.19 7.36
C ASN A 85 -16.49 43.76 6.88
N SER A 86 -16.07 42.73 7.63
CA SER A 86 -16.23 41.33 7.25
C SER A 86 -17.69 40.91 7.12
N GLU A 87 -18.52 41.21 8.12
CA GLU A 87 -19.94 40.85 8.14
C GLU A 87 -20.70 41.55 7.00
N ALA A 88 -20.39 42.82 6.74
CA ALA A 88 -20.97 43.55 5.63
C ALA A 88 -20.58 42.97 4.26
N LEU A 89 -19.34 42.48 4.11
CA LEU A 89 -18.90 41.82 2.88
C LEU A 89 -19.59 40.46 2.70
N ASP A 90 -19.65 39.66 3.75
CA ASP A 90 -20.32 38.36 3.76
C ASP A 90 -21.79 38.49 3.37
N ASN A 91 -22.54 39.37 4.04
CA ASN A 91 -23.94 39.67 3.72
C ASN A 91 -24.10 40.25 2.31
N TYR A 92 -23.16 41.09 1.85
CA TYR A 92 -23.23 41.65 0.50
C TYR A 92 -23.11 40.55 -0.56
N LEU A 93 -22.11 39.66 -0.43
CA LEU A 93 -21.91 38.54 -1.35
C LEU A 93 -23.10 37.58 -1.33
N ALA A 94 -23.64 37.28 -0.14
CA ALA A 94 -24.81 36.41 -0.01
C ALA A 94 -26.05 36.95 -0.74
N ASN A 95 -26.26 38.27 -0.70
CA ASN A 95 -27.38 38.93 -1.37
C ASN A 95 -27.27 39.01 -2.90
N LEU A 96 -26.13 38.62 -3.49
CA LEU A 96 -25.98 38.56 -4.95
C LEU A 96 -26.50 37.25 -5.55
N LEU A 97 -26.69 36.23 -4.72
CA LEU A 97 -27.23 34.94 -5.15
C LEU A 97 -28.73 35.05 -5.52
N PRO A 98 -29.22 34.23 -6.47
CA PRO A 98 -28.44 33.33 -7.32
C PRO A 98 -27.88 34.02 -8.57
N ASP A 99 -28.55 35.06 -9.08
CA ASP A 99 -28.36 35.51 -10.47
C ASP A 99 -27.15 36.42 -10.70
N ASN A 100 -26.68 37.15 -9.68
CA ASN A 100 -25.63 38.15 -9.82
C ASN A 100 -24.30 37.74 -9.18
N PHE A 101 -24.19 36.47 -8.75
CA PHE A 101 -23.02 35.99 -8.03
C PHE A 101 -21.94 35.48 -8.99
N ASP A 102 -20.85 36.24 -9.11
CA ASP A 102 -19.64 35.86 -9.87
C ASP A 102 -18.37 36.36 -9.16
N HIS A 103 -18.19 35.93 -7.90
CA HIS A 103 -17.14 36.44 -7.01
C HIS A 103 -16.34 35.35 -6.27
N ALA A 104 -16.21 34.17 -6.89
CA ALA A 104 -15.41 33.07 -6.35
C ALA A 104 -13.92 33.47 -6.20
N ASP A 105 -13.42 34.36 -7.05
CA ASP A 105 -12.07 34.93 -7.01
C ASP A 105 -11.82 35.75 -5.74
N ILE A 106 -12.82 36.51 -5.28
CA ILE A 106 -12.78 37.28 -4.05
C ILE A 106 -12.64 36.35 -2.85
N VAL A 107 -13.50 35.32 -2.79
CA VAL A 107 -13.47 34.34 -1.70
C VAL A 107 -12.15 33.59 -1.69
N LYS A 108 -11.66 33.13 -2.85
CA LYS A 108 -10.34 32.49 -2.98
C LYS A 108 -9.20 33.38 -2.48
N THR A 109 -9.29 34.69 -2.71
CA THR A 109 -8.28 35.65 -2.26
C THR A 109 -8.29 35.84 -0.74
N LEU A 110 -9.48 35.79 -0.15
CA LEU A 110 -9.71 36.12 1.26
C LEU A 110 -9.78 34.92 2.20
N LYS A 111 -9.99 33.68 1.71
CA LYS A 111 -10.22 32.51 2.56
C LYS A 111 -9.14 32.25 3.64
N ASP A 112 -7.87 32.53 3.33
CA ASP A 112 -6.76 32.33 4.28
C ASP A 112 -6.55 33.54 5.20
N ASN A 113 -7.36 34.60 5.06
CA ASN A 113 -7.29 35.79 5.88
C ASN A 113 -8.30 35.69 7.02
N SER A 114 -7.80 35.44 8.23
CA SER A 114 -8.62 35.31 9.46
C SER A 114 -9.48 36.53 9.81
N THR A 115 -9.28 37.66 9.13
CA THR A 115 -10.14 38.86 9.27
C THR A 115 -11.49 38.69 8.60
N TYR A 116 -11.58 37.81 7.59
CA TYR A 116 -12.76 37.62 6.77
C TYR A 116 -13.31 36.22 6.93
N THR A 117 -14.58 36.13 7.33
CA THR A 117 -15.32 34.87 7.45
C THR A 117 -16.60 34.98 6.64
N PHE A 118 -17.07 33.85 6.08
CA PHE A 118 -18.20 33.82 5.15
C PHE A 118 -19.34 32.86 5.57
N PRO A 119 -19.78 32.82 6.84
CA PRO A 119 -20.85 31.91 7.26
C PRO A 119 -22.20 32.21 6.60
N THR A 120 -22.56 33.49 6.39
CA THR A 120 -23.84 33.83 5.76
C THR A 120 -23.84 33.45 4.29
N LEU A 121 -22.75 33.73 3.57
CA LEU A 121 -22.58 33.33 2.17
C LEU A 121 -22.60 31.80 2.02
N LEU A 122 -21.90 31.06 2.89
CA LEU A 122 -21.93 29.60 2.87
C LEU A 122 -23.36 29.07 3.01
N GLN A 123 -24.12 29.56 4.01
CA GLN A 123 -25.51 29.14 4.21
C GLN A 123 -26.40 29.50 3.00
N ALA A 124 -26.23 30.69 2.43
CA ALA A 124 -26.99 31.12 1.25
C ALA A 124 -26.68 30.24 0.03
N ILE A 125 -25.43 29.86 -0.18
CA ILE A 125 -25.01 28.91 -1.23
C ILE A 125 -25.62 27.53 -0.98
N THR A 126 -25.54 27.01 0.24
CA THR A 126 -26.13 25.71 0.59
C THR A 126 -27.62 25.68 0.30
N ASN A 127 -28.36 26.72 0.73
CA ASN A 127 -29.80 26.82 0.44
C ASN A 127 -30.08 26.93 -1.07
N CYS A 128 -29.28 27.71 -1.80
CA CYS A 128 -29.41 27.86 -3.24
C CYS A 128 -29.25 26.53 -3.99
N ILE A 129 -28.33 25.66 -3.55
CA ILE A 129 -28.12 24.33 -4.13
C ILE A 129 -29.27 23.39 -3.72
N ASP A 130 -29.65 23.36 -2.45
CA ASP A 130 -30.72 22.49 -1.92
C ASP A 130 -32.06 22.74 -2.65
N GLU A 131 -32.40 24.03 -2.83
CA GLU A 131 -33.60 24.47 -3.53
C GLU A 131 -33.51 24.34 -5.08
N GLN A 132 -32.38 23.85 -5.61
CA GLN A 132 -32.10 23.75 -7.05
C GLN A 132 -32.21 25.11 -7.79
N ASN A 133 -31.87 26.21 -7.12
CA ASN A 133 -31.89 27.58 -7.68
C ASN A 133 -30.57 27.95 -8.40
N VAL A 134 -30.01 26.99 -9.14
CA VAL A 134 -28.74 27.10 -9.85
C VAL A 134 -29.00 27.03 -11.36
N ASN A 135 -28.21 27.69 -12.19
CA ASN A 135 -28.36 27.63 -13.64
C ASN A 135 -26.99 27.62 -14.33
N LYS A 136 -26.97 27.48 -15.65
CA LYS A 136 -25.73 27.42 -16.44
C LYS A 136 -24.85 28.68 -16.33
N ASP A 137 -25.41 29.80 -15.89
CA ASP A 137 -24.70 31.08 -15.77
C ASP A 137 -24.04 31.28 -14.41
N ASN A 138 -24.55 30.66 -13.34
CA ASN A 138 -24.01 30.84 -11.99
C ASN A 138 -23.37 29.58 -11.37
N ILE A 139 -23.62 28.39 -11.93
CA ILE A 139 -23.19 27.11 -11.33
C ILE A 139 -21.68 27.07 -11.02
N GLY A 140 -20.85 27.53 -11.95
CA GLY A 140 -19.40 27.53 -11.78
C GLY A 140 -18.93 28.37 -10.59
N ALA A 141 -19.46 29.59 -10.45
CA ALA A 141 -19.13 30.48 -9.34
C ALA A 141 -19.65 29.94 -8.01
N ILE A 142 -20.89 29.43 -7.99
CA ILE A 142 -21.54 28.87 -6.80
C ILE A 142 -20.75 27.68 -6.26
N PHE A 143 -20.51 26.64 -7.08
CA PHE A 143 -19.83 25.43 -6.61
C PHE A 143 -18.36 25.69 -6.29
N THR A 144 -17.66 26.52 -7.07
CA THR A 144 -16.28 26.92 -6.75
C THR A 144 -16.22 27.59 -5.38
N THR A 145 -17.16 28.50 -5.09
CA THR A 145 -17.22 29.16 -3.78
C THR A 145 -17.59 28.19 -2.67
N TYR A 146 -18.54 27.29 -2.91
CA TYR A 146 -18.95 26.28 -1.94
C TYR A 146 -17.76 25.42 -1.49
N ARG A 147 -16.99 24.89 -2.44
CA ARG A 147 -15.78 24.10 -2.15
C ARG A 147 -14.69 24.89 -1.42
N LEU A 148 -14.61 26.20 -1.65
CA LEU A 148 -13.64 27.05 -0.95
C LEU A 148 -14.03 27.34 0.50
N LEU A 149 -15.33 27.31 0.82
CA LEU A 149 -15.88 27.67 2.13
C LEU A 149 -16.24 26.47 3.00
N ALA A 150 -16.65 25.35 2.41
CA ALA A 150 -16.99 24.13 3.12
C ALA A 150 -15.78 23.60 3.89
N SER A 151 -16.02 23.00 5.05
CA SER A 151 -14.96 22.39 5.85
C SER A 151 -14.42 21.15 5.15
N ASP A 152 -13.13 20.87 5.32
CA ASP A 152 -12.54 19.62 4.84
C ASP A 152 -13.20 18.40 5.51
N GLU A 153 -13.76 18.54 6.72
CA GLU A 153 -14.52 17.47 7.40
C GLU A 153 -15.81 17.12 6.64
N GLU A 154 -16.38 18.08 5.94
CA GLU A 154 -17.62 18.01 5.15
C GLU A 154 -17.37 17.53 3.71
N ARG A 155 -16.25 16.85 3.43
CA ARG A 155 -16.03 16.16 2.15
C ARG A 155 -16.43 14.69 2.25
N PRO A 156 -17.30 14.13 1.40
CA PRO A 156 -18.04 14.79 0.32
C PRO A 156 -19.06 15.81 0.83
N LEU A 157 -19.31 16.84 0.02
CA LEU A 157 -20.21 17.95 0.34
C LEU A 157 -21.61 17.43 0.70
N PRO A 158 -22.22 17.92 1.80
CA PRO A 158 -23.47 17.37 2.31
C PRO A 158 -24.70 17.69 1.45
N VAL A 159 -24.61 18.71 0.59
CA VAL A 159 -25.70 19.16 -0.28
C VAL A 159 -25.16 19.24 -1.71
N THR A 160 -25.85 18.59 -2.64
CA THR A 160 -25.52 18.57 -4.08
C THR A 160 -26.81 18.68 -4.90
N LEU A 161 -26.65 18.88 -6.21
CA LEU A 161 -27.79 18.90 -7.13
C LEU A 161 -28.37 17.49 -7.31
N ASP A 162 -29.67 17.41 -7.59
CA ASP A 162 -30.28 16.13 -7.94
C ASP A 162 -29.88 15.64 -9.34
N SER A 163 -30.03 14.34 -9.59
CA SER A 163 -29.64 13.71 -10.86
C SER A 163 -30.32 14.33 -12.09
N THR A 164 -31.59 14.75 -11.98
CA THR A 164 -32.32 15.36 -13.10
C THR A 164 -31.73 16.71 -13.44
N TYR A 165 -31.44 17.53 -12.43
CA TYR A 165 -30.86 18.85 -12.58
C TYR A 165 -29.42 18.80 -13.10
N ILE A 166 -28.62 17.86 -12.60
CA ILE A 166 -27.26 17.60 -13.09
C ILE A 166 -27.27 17.32 -14.60
N ASN A 167 -28.15 16.44 -15.07
CA ASN A 167 -28.22 16.04 -16.47
C ASN A 167 -28.68 17.20 -17.38
N GLN A 168 -29.64 18.00 -16.90
CA GLN A 168 -30.10 19.19 -17.62
C GLN A 168 -28.95 20.21 -17.80
N LEU A 169 -28.33 20.65 -16.70
CA LEU A 169 -27.28 21.67 -16.75
C LEU A 169 -26.04 21.19 -17.50
N HIS A 170 -25.72 19.90 -17.41
CA HIS A 170 -24.60 19.32 -18.15
C HIS A 170 -24.83 19.47 -19.65
N SER A 171 -26.02 19.08 -20.12
CA SER A 171 -26.41 19.18 -21.54
C SER A 171 -26.40 20.63 -22.05
N GLU A 172 -26.82 21.58 -21.20
CA GLU A 172 -26.75 23.01 -21.53
C GLU A 172 -25.29 23.48 -21.68
N LEU A 173 -24.40 23.11 -20.76
CA LEU A 173 -23.00 23.54 -20.77
C LEU A 173 -22.15 22.89 -21.86
N GLU A 174 -22.47 21.67 -22.30
CA GLU A 174 -21.74 20.98 -23.39
C GLU A 174 -21.73 21.78 -24.69
N THR A 175 -22.75 22.58 -24.94
CA THR A 175 -22.94 23.31 -26.21
C THR A 175 -22.76 24.83 -26.09
N ASP A 176 -22.50 25.35 -24.89
CA ASP A 176 -22.56 26.79 -24.61
C ASP A 176 -21.28 27.54 -25.04
N GLY A 177 -20.18 26.83 -25.32
CA GLY A 177 -18.94 27.41 -25.88
C GLY A 177 -18.14 28.32 -24.94
N ARG A 178 -18.55 28.43 -23.67
CA ARG A 178 -17.86 29.19 -22.63
C ARG A 178 -16.63 28.45 -22.07
N ASN A 179 -15.82 29.18 -21.28
CA ASN A 179 -14.64 28.61 -20.64
C ASN A 179 -15.04 27.46 -19.70
N ILE A 180 -14.70 26.24 -20.09
CA ILE A 180 -15.06 24.99 -19.40
C ILE A 180 -14.52 24.92 -17.96
N LYS A 181 -13.44 25.64 -17.67
CA LYS A 181 -12.79 25.63 -16.35
C LYS A 181 -13.54 26.46 -15.32
N GLU A 182 -14.28 27.48 -15.77
CA GLU A 182 -14.97 28.43 -14.90
C GLU A 182 -16.49 28.23 -14.95
N SER A 183 -16.99 27.44 -15.90
CA SER A 183 -18.43 27.26 -16.13
C SER A 183 -19.12 26.31 -15.15
N GLY A 184 -18.39 25.53 -14.35
CA GLY A 184 -18.94 24.46 -13.52
C GLY A 184 -19.16 23.13 -14.28
N TYR A 185 -18.70 23.03 -15.53
CA TYR A 185 -18.81 21.80 -16.33
C TYR A 185 -18.17 20.58 -15.64
N TYR A 186 -16.93 20.70 -15.15
CA TYR A 186 -16.25 19.59 -14.49
C TYR A 186 -16.90 19.17 -13.18
N ASP A 187 -17.56 20.10 -12.49
CA ASP A 187 -18.34 19.79 -11.29
C ASP A 187 -19.51 18.86 -11.63
N LEU A 188 -20.24 19.16 -12.71
CA LEU A 188 -21.34 18.31 -13.17
C LEU A 188 -20.85 16.95 -13.65
N VAL A 189 -19.73 16.87 -14.36
CA VAL A 189 -19.12 15.60 -14.76
C VAL A 189 -18.76 14.77 -13.52
N ALA A 190 -18.11 15.38 -12.53
CA ALA A 190 -17.75 14.70 -11.29
C ALA A 190 -18.99 14.21 -10.52
N MET A 191 -20.06 15.01 -10.44
CA MET A 191 -21.33 14.59 -9.84
C MET A 191 -22.01 13.44 -10.61
N GLN A 192 -21.95 13.43 -11.95
CA GLN A 192 -22.48 12.32 -12.74
C GLN A 192 -21.71 11.02 -12.47
N LEU A 193 -20.38 11.09 -12.44
CA LEU A 193 -19.53 9.94 -12.10
C LEU A 193 -19.77 9.45 -10.67
N ALA A 194 -19.94 10.37 -9.71
CA ALA A 194 -20.28 10.06 -8.32
C ALA A 194 -21.60 9.28 -8.19
N HIS A 195 -22.58 9.54 -9.07
CA HIS A 195 -23.85 8.82 -9.13
C HIS A 195 -23.81 7.54 -9.99
N GLY A 196 -22.65 7.18 -10.55
CA GLY A 196 -22.53 6.01 -11.43
C GLY A 196 -23.20 6.19 -12.78
N HIS A 197 -23.32 7.43 -13.27
CA HIS A 197 -23.79 7.71 -14.63
C HIS A 197 -22.62 7.71 -15.62
N SER A 198 -22.88 7.15 -16.81
CA SER A 198 -21.92 7.20 -17.90
C SER A 198 -21.91 8.59 -18.53
N VAL A 199 -20.73 9.18 -18.64
CA VAL A 199 -20.51 10.49 -19.26
C VAL A 199 -19.17 10.52 -19.97
N SER A 200 -19.05 11.38 -20.97
CA SER A 200 -17.82 11.62 -21.73
C SER A 200 -17.40 13.08 -21.58
N LEU A 201 -16.10 13.35 -21.63
CA LEU A 201 -15.61 14.71 -21.73
C LEU A 201 -15.87 15.28 -23.13
N ILE A 202 -16.24 16.55 -23.19
CA ILE A 202 -16.24 17.33 -24.42
C ILE A 202 -14.82 17.47 -25.00
N GLU A 203 -14.74 17.79 -26.29
CA GLU A 203 -13.45 18.04 -26.96
C GLU A 203 -12.67 19.16 -26.26
N GLY A 204 -11.39 18.89 -25.95
CA GLY A 204 -10.55 19.80 -25.17
C GLY A 204 -10.75 19.74 -23.66
N GLY A 205 -11.65 18.88 -23.17
CA GLY A 205 -11.76 18.52 -21.76
C GLY A 205 -10.48 17.84 -21.24
N ASP A 206 -10.21 17.98 -19.94
CA ASP A 206 -9.02 17.45 -19.30
C ASP A 206 -9.44 16.76 -18.00
N ILE A 207 -9.10 15.46 -17.93
CA ILE A 207 -9.47 14.57 -16.83
C ILE A 207 -8.92 15.02 -15.48
N LYS A 208 -7.82 15.77 -15.50
CA LYS A 208 -7.21 16.32 -14.28
C LYS A 208 -8.22 17.13 -13.47
N TYR A 209 -9.02 17.98 -14.12
CA TYR A 209 -9.97 18.83 -13.40
C TYR A 209 -11.12 18.02 -12.80
N VAL A 210 -11.54 16.93 -13.46
CA VAL A 210 -12.53 16.01 -12.88
C VAL A 210 -11.94 15.31 -11.65
N ALA A 211 -10.73 14.76 -11.78
CA ALA A 211 -10.03 14.06 -10.71
C ALA A 211 -9.82 14.93 -9.45
N GLU A 212 -9.45 16.21 -9.64
CA GLU A 212 -9.28 17.17 -8.54
C GLU A 212 -10.60 17.54 -7.82
N LEU A 213 -11.75 17.22 -8.41
CA LEU A 213 -13.08 17.54 -7.89
C LEU A 213 -13.82 16.35 -7.29
N MET A 214 -13.43 15.10 -7.59
CA MET A 214 -14.17 13.90 -7.18
C MET A 214 -14.43 13.82 -5.67
N ASP A 215 -13.43 14.15 -4.84
CA ASP A 215 -13.52 14.07 -3.37
C ASP A 215 -14.58 15.00 -2.75
N TYR A 216 -15.04 16.01 -3.50
CA TYR A 216 -16.13 16.87 -3.06
C TYR A 216 -17.52 16.25 -3.27
N TYR A 217 -17.63 15.19 -4.06
CA TYR A 217 -18.93 14.63 -4.46
C TYR A 217 -19.11 13.15 -4.08
N VAL A 218 -18.03 12.43 -3.78
CA VAL A 218 -18.10 11.02 -3.36
C VAL A 218 -16.84 10.62 -2.57
N ASP A 219 -16.99 9.66 -1.66
CA ASP A 219 -15.86 9.06 -0.95
C ASP A 219 -14.96 8.30 -1.94
N HIS A 220 -13.65 8.53 -1.88
CA HIS A 220 -12.71 7.92 -2.82
C HIS A 220 -12.65 6.39 -2.68
N GLY A 221 -12.78 5.88 -1.45
CA GLY A 221 -12.90 4.45 -1.20
C GLY A 221 -14.16 3.85 -1.83
N ASP A 222 -15.32 4.46 -1.60
CA ASP A 222 -16.58 4.02 -2.21
C ASP A 222 -16.50 4.03 -3.74
N LEU A 223 -15.88 5.06 -4.31
CA LEU A 223 -15.75 5.20 -5.75
C LEU A 223 -14.85 4.11 -6.36
N LEU A 224 -13.73 3.78 -5.72
CA LEU A 224 -12.88 2.66 -6.12
C LEU A 224 -13.65 1.34 -6.12
N VAL A 225 -14.41 1.06 -5.06
CA VAL A 225 -15.22 -0.16 -4.96
C VAL A 225 -16.31 -0.19 -6.05
N ASN A 226 -17.06 0.90 -6.20
CA ASN A 226 -18.16 1.00 -7.14
C ASN A 226 -17.69 0.88 -8.61
N SER A 227 -16.46 1.31 -8.92
CA SER A 227 -15.88 1.21 -10.27
C SER A 227 -15.90 -0.23 -10.81
N VAL A 228 -15.73 -1.23 -9.93
CA VAL A 228 -15.72 -2.65 -10.30
C VAL A 228 -17.05 -3.05 -10.94
N GLY A 229 -18.16 -2.59 -10.38
CA GLY A 229 -19.52 -2.91 -10.83
C GLY A 229 -20.04 -2.00 -11.93
N TRP A 230 -19.74 -0.69 -11.89
CA TRP A 230 -20.27 0.28 -12.85
C TRP A 230 -19.61 0.20 -14.22
N ASN A 231 -18.31 -0.07 -14.28
CA ASN A 231 -17.55 -0.15 -15.52
C ASN A 231 -17.74 1.06 -16.47
N ILE A 232 -17.67 2.27 -15.90
CA ILE A 232 -17.77 3.52 -16.65
C ILE A 232 -16.35 3.91 -17.13
N PRO A 233 -16.09 4.02 -18.46
CA PRO A 233 -14.74 4.28 -18.97
C PRO A 233 -14.09 5.53 -18.39
N LEU A 234 -14.81 6.67 -18.40
CA LEU A 234 -14.27 7.93 -17.86
C LEU A 234 -14.01 7.85 -16.35
N LEU A 235 -14.82 7.10 -15.59
CA LEU A 235 -14.56 6.88 -14.17
C LEU A 235 -13.25 6.11 -13.97
N ASN A 236 -13.04 5.03 -14.73
CA ASN A 236 -11.83 4.22 -14.62
C ASN A 236 -10.58 5.06 -14.95
N GLU A 237 -10.64 5.87 -16.02
CA GLU A 237 -9.55 6.80 -16.36
C GLU A 237 -9.34 7.86 -15.27
N THR A 238 -10.41 8.36 -14.66
CA THR A 238 -10.35 9.38 -13.59
C THR A 238 -9.69 8.79 -12.35
N LEU A 239 -10.10 7.59 -11.93
CA LEU A 239 -9.50 6.87 -10.81
C LEU A 239 -8.04 6.47 -11.11
N GLN A 240 -7.73 6.07 -12.34
CA GLN A 240 -6.35 5.82 -12.77
C GLN A 240 -5.49 7.08 -12.61
N TYR A 241 -6.01 8.23 -13.05
CA TYR A 241 -5.33 9.51 -12.86
C TYR A 241 -5.15 9.84 -11.37
N MET A 242 -6.20 9.68 -10.55
CA MET A 242 -6.15 9.95 -9.12
C MET A 242 -5.10 9.07 -8.41
N VAL A 243 -5.05 7.77 -8.71
CA VAL A 243 -4.06 6.84 -8.14
C VAL A 243 -2.64 7.21 -8.58
N ASN A 244 -2.42 7.50 -9.86
CA ASN A 244 -1.09 7.87 -10.36
C ASN A 244 -0.58 9.22 -9.81
N HIS A 245 -1.48 10.09 -9.36
CA HIS A 245 -1.15 11.43 -8.85
C HIS A 245 -1.39 11.59 -7.34
N LYS A 246 -1.64 10.48 -6.61
CA LYS A 246 -1.83 10.48 -5.15
C LYS A 246 -2.94 11.43 -4.70
N LEU A 247 -4.07 11.39 -5.42
CA LEU A 247 -5.29 12.12 -5.08
C LEU A 247 -6.27 11.21 -4.32
N GLY A 248 -7.23 11.81 -3.63
CA GLY A 248 -8.21 11.11 -2.80
C GLY A 248 -8.19 11.64 -1.37
N TYR A 249 -9.36 11.75 -0.76
CA TYR A 249 -9.51 12.35 0.56
C TYR A 249 -9.87 11.34 1.66
N LYS A 250 -10.84 10.45 1.41
CA LYS A 250 -11.30 9.45 2.38
C LYS A 250 -11.32 8.05 1.75
N LEU A 251 -10.81 7.07 2.49
CA LEU A 251 -10.72 5.67 2.07
C LEU A 251 -10.54 4.79 3.30
N LEU A 252 -11.21 3.62 3.31
CA LEU A 252 -11.02 2.58 4.32
C LEU A 252 -10.34 1.37 3.71
N LEU A 253 -9.13 1.05 4.20
CA LEU A 253 -8.35 -0.08 3.70
C LEU A 253 -9.07 -1.43 3.81
N SER A 254 -9.95 -1.59 4.82
CA SER A 254 -10.75 -2.79 5.02
C SER A 254 -11.72 -3.08 3.88
N ASP A 255 -12.12 -2.05 3.13
CA ASP A 255 -13.13 -2.16 2.08
C ASP A 255 -12.46 -2.34 0.70
N ILE A 256 -11.22 -1.83 0.58
CA ILE A 256 -10.43 -1.86 -0.65
C ILE A 256 -9.59 -3.14 -0.78
N LEU A 257 -8.83 -3.50 0.26
CA LEU A 257 -7.89 -4.63 0.21
C LEU A 257 -8.55 -5.97 -0.17
N PRO A 258 -9.79 -6.30 0.26
CA PRO A 258 -10.45 -7.53 -0.16
C PRO A 258 -10.73 -7.60 -1.67
N GLN A 259 -10.82 -6.45 -2.33
CA GLN A 259 -11.14 -6.30 -3.75
C GLN A 259 -9.95 -5.74 -4.55
N PHE A 260 -8.74 -5.81 -3.99
CA PHE A 260 -7.55 -5.17 -4.56
C PHE A 260 -7.35 -5.51 -6.05
N GLU A 261 -7.40 -6.79 -6.40
CA GLU A 261 -7.20 -7.25 -7.78
C GLU A 261 -8.29 -6.74 -8.72
N ASP A 262 -9.55 -6.79 -8.30
CA ASP A 262 -10.67 -6.36 -9.13
C ASP A 262 -10.61 -4.85 -9.41
N ILE A 263 -10.32 -4.04 -8.38
CA ILE A 263 -10.19 -2.58 -8.50
C ILE A 263 -8.98 -2.24 -9.38
N LYS A 264 -7.80 -2.79 -9.07
CA LYS A 264 -6.56 -2.56 -9.80
C LYS A 264 -6.73 -2.85 -11.30
N ASN A 265 -7.31 -4.00 -11.62
CA ASN A 265 -7.53 -4.41 -13.01
C ASN A 265 -8.60 -3.55 -13.70
N ARG A 266 -9.64 -3.12 -12.97
CA ARG A 266 -10.68 -2.23 -13.50
C ARG A 266 -10.15 -0.86 -13.91
N ILE A 267 -9.33 -0.24 -13.07
CA ILE A 267 -8.78 1.11 -13.31
C ILE A 267 -7.46 1.07 -14.09
N GLY A 268 -6.88 -0.11 -14.31
CA GLY A 268 -5.70 -0.30 -15.16
C GLY A 268 -4.42 0.28 -14.58
N VAL A 269 -4.18 0.12 -13.28
CA VAL A 269 -2.92 0.50 -12.61
C VAL A 269 -2.06 -0.73 -12.28
N THR A 270 -0.77 -0.54 -12.08
CA THR A 270 0.14 -1.62 -11.67
C THR A 270 0.01 -1.93 -10.18
N ASP A 271 0.42 -3.14 -9.81
CA ASP A 271 0.61 -3.60 -8.43
C ASP A 271 1.34 -2.58 -7.55
N GLU A 272 2.48 -2.08 -8.01
CA GLU A 272 3.33 -1.14 -7.27
C GLU A 272 2.65 0.20 -7.02
N VAL A 273 2.16 0.84 -8.08
CA VAL A 273 1.46 2.14 -7.98
C VAL A 273 0.26 2.03 -7.03
N PHE A 274 -0.57 0.97 -7.15
CA PHE A 274 -1.77 0.89 -6.33
C PHE A 274 -1.46 0.61 -4.86
N ILE A 275 -0.52 -0.29 -4.56
CA ILE A 275 -0.16 -0.54 -3.15
C ILE A 275 0.59 0.64 -2.52
N GLU A 276 1.35 1.41 -3.31
CA GLU A 276 1.99 2.65 -2.85
C GLU A 276 0.96 3.73 -2.57
N HIS A 277 -0.05 3.87 -3.42
CA HIS A 277 -1.22 4.69 -3.15
C HIS A 277 -1.81 4.27 -1.79
N LEU A 278 -2.31 3.03 -1.66
CA LEU A 278 -2.96 2.57 -0.43
C LEU A 278 -2.12 2.74 0.84
N ALA A 279 -0.79 2.70 0.74
CA ALA A 279 0.11 2.93 1.88
C ALA A 279 0.08 4.36 2.45
N GLU A 280 -0.47 5.34 1.73
CA GLU A 280 -0.67 6.72 2.21
C GLU A 280 -1.81 6.81 3.23
N TRP A 281 -2.76 5.86 3.21
CA TRP A 281 -3.87 5.74 4.16
C TRP A 281 -3.50 4.95 5.42
N ASN A 282 -2.27 5.12 5.91
CA ASN A 282 -1.70 4.35 7.02
C ASN A 282 -2.07 4.88 8.42
N THR A 283 -3.10 5.71 8.55
CA THR A 283 -3.53 6.22 9.85
C THR A 283 -4.13 5.09 10.68
N ASP A 284 -3.44 4.71 11.76
CA ASP A 284 -3.88 3.71 12.75
C ASP A 284 -4.13 2.31 12.14
N LEU A 285 -3.14 1.77 11.42
CA LEU A 285 -3.21 0.43 10.82
C LEU A 285 -3.57 -0.68 11.83
N ASP A 286 -3.15 -0.55 13.09
CA ASP A 286 -3.47 -1.51 14.17
C ASP A 286 -4.97 -1.55 14.50
N LYS A 287 -5.72 -0.47 14.23
CA LYS A 287 -7.18 -0.43 14.44
C LYS A 287 -7.94 -1.17 13.36
N TYR A 288 -7.48 -1.09 12.10
CA TYR A 288 -8.22 -1.60 10.94
C TYR A 288 -7.74 -2.97 10.46
N ILE A 289 -6.45 -3.28 10.62
CA ILE A 289 -5.83 -4.53 10.19
C ILE A 289 -5.26 -5.23 11.42
N THR A 290 -5.99 -6.23 11.88
CA THR A 290 -5.70 -6.99 13.11
C THR A 290 -5.56 -8.47 12.80
N LYS A 291 -4.97 -9.22 13.73
CA LYS A 291 -4.89 -10.69 13.60
C LYS A 291 -6.26 -11.37 13.50
N ASN A 292 -7.31 -10.74 14.03
CA ASN A 292 -8.66 -11.30 14.07
C ASN A 292 -9.41 -11.16 12.74
N ASN A 293 -9.11 -10.12 11.95
CA ASN A 293 -9.79 -9.83 10.68
C ASN A 293 -8.87 -9.95 9.46
N ILE A 294 -7.60 -10.34 9.61
CA ILE A 294 -6.64 -10.40 8.50
C ILE A 294 -7.12 -11.25 7.31
N LYS A 295 -7.91 -12.29 7.57
CA LYS A 295 -8.50 -13.14 6.52
C LYS A 295 -9.66 -12.48 5.78
N ASP A 296 -10.31 -11.50 6.41
CA ASP A 296 -11.39 -10.74 5.78
C ASP A 296 -10.78 -9.61 4.96
N VAL A 297 -9.74 -8.96 5.49
CA VAL A 297 -8.97 -7.91 4.81
C VAL A 297 -8.19 -8.46 3.62
N ILE A 298 -7.53 -9.61 3.79
CA ILE A 298 -6.76 -10.32 2.75
C ILE A 298 -7.37 -11.72 2.55
N PRO A 299 -8.46 -11.84 1.77
CA PRO A 299 -9.16 -13.11 1.56
C PRO A 299 -8.38 -14.08 0.68
N ASP A 300 -7.65 -13.58 -0.32
CA ASP A 300 -6.73 -14.39 -1.12
C ASP A 300 -5.32 -14.35 -0.55
N ALA A 301 -4.88 -15.47 0.03
CA ALA A 301 -3.53 -15.62 0.57
C ALA A 301 -2.42 -15.51 -0.50
N SER A 302 -2.74 -15.58 -1.79
CA SER A 302 -1.78 -15.34 -2.87
C SER A 302 -1.29 -13.88 -2.87
N PHE A 303 -2.07 -12.95 -2.30
CA PHE A 303 -1.70 -11.55 -2.13
C PHE A 303 -0.41 -11.37 -1.33
N TYR A 304 -0.04 -12.32 -0.45
CA TYR A 304 1.23 -12.25 0.26
C TYR A 304 2.46 -12.35 -0.66
N ASP A 305 2.31 -12.85 -1.89
CA ASP A 305 3.37 -12.79 -2.90
C ASP A 305 3.73 -11.34 -3.24
N LEU A 306 2.72 -10.49 -3.38
CA LEU A 306 2.86 -9.05 -3.62
C LEU A 306 3.48 -8.36 -2.41
N THR A 307 2.85 -8.50 -1.24
CA THR A 307 3.27 -7.77 -0.02
C THR A 307 4.65 -8.16 0.47
N THR A 308 5.17 -9.33 0.08
CA THR A 308 6.55 -9.73 0.42
C THR A 308 7.57 -9.20 -0.60
N LYS A 309 7.16 -8.86 -1.82
CA LYS A 309 8.05 -8.25 -2.83
C LYS A 309 8.17 -6.74 -2.64
N ILE A 310 7.06 -6.06 -2.35
CA ILE A 310 7.00 -4.61 -2.17
C ILE A 310 7.08 -4.29 -0.69
N SER A 311 8.03 -3.42 -0.29
CA SER A 311 8.24 -3.04 1.11
C SER A 311 7.80 -1.60 1.31
N ASN A 312 6.72 -1.42 2.07
CA ASN A 312 6.26 -0.14 2.57
C ASN A 312 5.55 -0.35 3.92
N VAL A 313 5.11 0.74 4.56
CA VAL A 313 4.48 0.68 5.89
C VAL A 313 3.26 -0.25 5.91
N LEU A 314 2.43 -0.23 4.87
CA LEU A 314 1.23 -1.06 4.76
C LEU A 314 1.57 -2.55 4.57
N THR A 315 2.44 -2.88 3.62
CA THR A 315 2.78 -4.29 3.32
C THR A 315 3.57 -4.93 4.47
N ASP A 316 4.46 -4.17 5.12
CA ASP A 316 5.20 -4.63 6.30
C ASP A 316 4.24 -4.90 7.47
N HIS A 317 3.23 -4.04 7.67
CA HIS A 317 2.18 -4.25 8.68
C HIS A 317 1.31 -5.47 8.37
N ILE A 318 0.81 -5.61 7.14
CA ILE A 318 0.03 -6.77 6.68
C ILE A 318 0.80 -8.06 6.93
N ASN A 319 2.08 -8.12 6.53
CA ASN A 319 2.93 -9.30 6.72
C ASN A 319 3.15 -9.62 8.21
N LYS A 320 3.36 -8.60 9.05
CA LYS A 320 3.51 -8.76 10.49
C LYS A 320 2.23 -9.35 11.11
N ILE A 321 1.08 -8.75 10.85
CA ILE A 321 -0.21 -9.18 11.39
C ILE A 321 -0.58 -10.59 10.90
N ALA A 322 -0.35 -10.90 9.62
CA ALA A 322 -0.55 -12.23 9.08
C ALA A 322 0.32 -13.28 9.79
N PHE A 323 1.56 -12.92 10.14
CA PHE A 323 2.44 -13.81 10.89
C PHE A 323 2.01 -14.02 12.34
N GLU A 324 1.53 -12.97 13.01
CA GLU A 324 0.97 -13.07 14.35
C GLU A 324 -0.26 -13.98 14.37
N ALA A 325 -1.21 -13.75 13.45
CA ALA A 325 -2.38 -14.60 13.28
C ALA A 325 -2.01 -16.06 12.96
N LEU A 326 -1.04 -16.28 12.07
CA LEU A 326 -0.51 -17.61 11.75
C LEU A 326 0.07 -18.31 12.97
N SER A 327 0.78 -17.58 13.84
CA SER A 327 1.43 -18.14 15.02
C SER A 327 0.43 -18.61 16.08
N GLU A 328 -0.79 -18.09 16.06
CA GLU A 328 -1.90 -18.50 16.94
C GLU A 328 -2.66 -19.73 16.44
N ILE A 329 -2.46 -20.15 15.19
CA ILE A 329 -3.08 -21.36 14.65
C ILE A 329 -2.49 -22.59 15.33
N SER A 330 -3.36 -23.43 15.91
CA SER A 330 -2.94 -24.64 16.59
C SER A 330 -2.24 -25.63 15.65
N VAL A 331 -1.27 -26.36 16.18
CA VAL A 331 -0.54 -27.41 15.45
C VAL A 331 -1.50 -28.48 14.93
N ASP A 332 -2.53 -28.82 15.70
CA ASP A 332 -3.51 -29.84 15.30
C ASP A 332 -4.40 -29.36 14.16
N THR A 333 -4.78 -28.07 14.15
CA THR A 333 -5.49 -27.46 13.01
C THR A 333 -4.64 -27.51 11.74
N LEU A 334 -3.38 -27.07 11.81
CA LEU A 334 -2.46 -27.14 10.67
C LEU A 334 -2.30 -28.58 10.16
N TYR A 335 -2.10 -29.52 11.08
CA TYR A 335 -1.92 -30.93 10.76
C TYR A 335 -3.16 -31.57 10.14
N ALA A 336 -4.36 -31.22 10.60
CA ALA A 336 -5.62 -31.67 10.01
C ALA A 336 -5.79 -31.19 8.56
N GLN A 337 -5.29 -30.00 8.25
CA GLN A 337 -5.41 -29.37 6.91
C GLN A 337 -4.30 -29.76 5.93
N ARG A 338 -3.35 -30.62 6.31
CA ARG A 338 -2.16 -30.95 5.50
C ARG A 338 -2.49 -31.52 4.10
N THR A 339 -3.62 -32.20 3.94
CA THR A 339 -4.05 -32.71 2.62
C THR A 339 -4.53 -31.60 1.70
N ALA A 340 -5.05 -30.49 2.25
CA ALA A 340 -5.48 -29.30 1.54
C ALA A 340 -4.39 -28.23 1.44
N HIS A 341 -3.10 -28.62 1.41
CA HIS A 341 -1.97 -27.69 1.47
C HIS A 341 -1.85 -26.70 0.30
N THR A 342 -2.56 -26.94 -0.81
CA THR A 342 -2.59 -26.03 -1.97
C THR A 342 -3.72 -24.98 -1.89
N SER A 343 -4.72 -25.16 -1.03
CA SER A 343 -5.91 -24.30 -0.96
C SER A 343 -6.21 -23.77 0.44
N TYR A 344 -5.71 -24.43 1.49
CA TYR A 344 -5.86 -23.93 2.85
C TYR A 344 -5.10 -22.62 3.01
N TYR A 345 -5.82 -21.57 3.39
CA TYR A 345 -5.36 -20.18 3.50
C TYR A 345 -3.93 -20.06 4.05
N TRP A 346 -3.68 -20.63 5.23
CA TRP A 346 -2.39 -20.48 5.90
C TRP A 346 -1.25 -21.23 5.20
N PHE A 347 -1.51 -22.35 4.52
CA PHE A 347 -0.46 -23.03 3.75
C PHE A 347 -0.09 -22.26 2.48
N VAL A 348 -1.07 -21.61 1.84
CA VAL A 348 -0.81 -20.67 0.75
C VAL A 348 -0.03 -19.46 1.27
N ALA A 349 -0.44 -18.87 2.39
CA ALA A 349 0.26 -17.72 2.99
C ALA A 349 1.72 -18.05 3.38
N ILE A 350 1.95 -19.21 4.02
CA ILE A 350 3.29 -19.68 4.41
C ILE A 350 4.23 -19.73 3.21
N LYS A 351 3.76 -20.17 2.04
CA LYS A 351 4.58 -20.24 0.82
C LYS A 351 5.29 -18.92 0.52
N HIS A 352 4.63 -17.80 0.78
CA HIS A 352 5.14 -16.45 0.50
C HIS A 352 5.78 -15.82 1.75
N LEU A 353 5.09 -15.86 2.90
CA LEU A 353 5.53 -15.20 4.14
C LEU A 353 6.84 -15.75 4.72
N LEU A 354 7.19 -17.01 4.44
CA LEU A 354 8.45 -17.58 4.94
C LEU A 354 9.66 -16.74 4.49
N ALA A 355 9.64 -16.10 3.32
CA ALA A 355 10.76 -15.29 2.85
C ALA A 355 11.10 -14.11 3.78
N LYS A 356 10.14 -13.60 4.58
CA LYS A 356 10.31 -12.40 5.42
C LYS A 356 10.60 -12.68 6.89
N ILE A 357 10.32 -13.89 7.37
CA ILE A 357 10.52 -14.21 8.78
C ILE A 357 11.94 -14.72 9.00
N LYS A 358 12.57 -14.42 10.15
CA LYS A 358 13.93 -14.91 10.46
C LYS A 358 13.93 -16.33 11.01
N SER A 359 12.99 -16.63 11.90
CA SER A 359 12.82 -17.92 12.56
C SER A 359 11.38 -18.40 12.45
N LEU A 360 11.20 -19.72 12.35
CA LEU A 360 9.88 -20.32 12.40
C LEU A 360 9.23 -20.09 13.77
N PRO A 361 7.92 -19.77 13.82
CA PRO A 361 7.16 -19.79 15.06
C PRO A 361 7.05 -21.21 15.60
N ASP A 362 6.73 -21.34 16.89
CA ASP A 362 6.75 -22.63 17.57
C ASP A 362 5.72 -23.60 16.99
N ASN A 363 4.54 -23.12 16.58
CA ASN A 363 3.53 -23.96 15.95
C ASN A 363 4.00 -24.58 14.63
N LEU A 364 4.69 -23.82 13.77
CA LEU A 364 5.28 -24.35 12.54
C LEU A 364 6.48 -25.25 12.80
N THR A 365 7.24 -25.00 13.87
CA THR A 365 8.32 -25.88 14.31
C THR A 365 7.77 -27.24 14.73
N GLU A 366 6.72 -27.27 15.55
CA GLU A 366 6.05 -28.51 15.97
C GLU A 366 5.33 -29.21 14.81
N PHE A 367 4.71 -28.46 13.90
CA PHE A 367 4.17 -29.02 12.66
C PHE A 367 5.27 -29.69 11.83
N GLY A 368 6.41 -29.03 11.62
CA GLY A 368 7.54 -29.60 10.90
C GLY A 368 8.10 -30.86 11.57
N LYS A 369 8.13 -30.92 12.91
CA LYS A 369 8.47 -32.16 13.64
C LYS A 369 7.49 -33.31 13.34
N LYS A 370 6.18 -33.04 13.33
CA LYS A 370 5.17 -34.04 12.93
C LYS A 370 5.39 -34.53 11.50
N ILE A 371 5.66 -33.61 10.56
CA ILE A 371 5.98 -33.97 9.17
C ILE A 371 7.24 -34.85 9.08
N LEU A 372 8.29 -34.56 9.84
CA LEU A 372 9.48 -35.44 9.90
C LEU A 372 9.11 -36.84 10.43
N MET A 373 8.26 -36.94 11.45
CA MET A 373 7.80 -38.23 11.96
C MET A 373 6.98 -39.01 10.92
N ASP A 374 6.14 -38.33 10.14
CA ASP A 374 5.32 -38.90 9.06
C ASP A 374 6.16 -39.38 7.87
N ILE A 375 7.22 -38.65 7.53
CA ILE A 375 8.17 -39.10 6.49
C ILE A 375 8.88 -40.37 6.97
N ALA A 376 9.28 -40.41 8.24
CA ALA A 376 9.91 -41.59 8.82
C ALA A 376 8.95 -42.80 8.85
N SER A 377 7.67 -42.62 9.21
CA SER A 377 6.66 -43.68 9.17
C SER A 377 6.32 -44.11 7.74
N GLY A 378 6.47 -43.22 6.76
CA GLY A 378 6.02 -43.42 5.38
C GLY A 378 4.59 -42.93 5.14
N THR A 379 3.96 -42.29 6.12
CA THR A 379 2.64 -41.64 5.97
C THR A 379 2.72 -40.42 5.05
N GLN A 380 3.84 -39.68 5.08
CA GLN A 380 4.12 -38.60 4.15
C GLN A 380 5.08 -39.07 3.05
N SER A 381 4.62 -39.00 1.79
CA SER A 381 5.48 -39.29 0.64
C SER A 381 6.50 -38.17 0.41
N LEU A 382 7.70 -38.56 -0.01
CA LEU A 382 8.74 -37.64 -0.50
C LEU A 382 8.62 -37.38 -2.01
N ASN A 383 7.80 -38.15 -2.72
CA ASN A 383 7.59 -38.04 -4.17
C ASN A 383 6.08 -38.13 -4.48
N PRO A 384 5.38 -37.00 -4.72
CA PRO A 384 5.85 -35.63 -4.56
C PRO A 384 5.87 -35.19 -3.08
N PHE A 385 6.89 -34.42 -2.68
CA PHE A 385 6.91 -33.72 -1.40
C PHE A 385 6.37 -32.29 -1.57
N PRO A 386 5.29 -31.90 -0.86
CA PRO A 386 4.74 -30.56 -1.00
C PRO A 386 5.76 -29.46 -0.71
N ASN A 387 5.86 -28.47 -1.61
CA ASN A 387 6.83 -27.37 -1.48
C ASN A 387 6.66 -26.57 -0.18
N CYS A 388 5.42 -26.37 0.28
CA CYS A 388 5.18 -25.68 1.56
C CYS A 388 5.78 -26.46 2.75
N PHE A 389 5.70 -27.80 2.74
CA PHE A 389 6.28 -28.63 3.80
C PHE A 389 7.79 -28.65 3.70
N LYS A 390 8.33 -28.73 2.48
CA LYS A 390 9.75 -28.61 2.21
C LYS A 390 10.32 -27.31 2.78
N ASN A 391 9.70 -26.18 2.46
CA ASN A 391 10.12 -24.87 2.93
C ASN A 391 10.08 -24.75 4.47
N ILE A 392 9.11 -25.40 5.14
CA ILE A 392 9.08 -25.46 6.61
C ILE A 392 10.24 -26.32 7.13
N VAL A 393 10.39 -27.55 6.62
CA VAL A 393 11.39 -28.51 7.11
C VAL A 393 12.82 -27.97 6.94
N GLU A 394 13.13 -27.36 5.81
CA GLU A 394 14.45 -26.77 5.54
C GLU A 394 14.82 -25.63 6.50
N ARG A 395 13.82 -25.02 7.14
CA ARG A 395 13.97 -23.90 8.06
C ARG A 395 13.85 -24.26 9.53
N LEU A 396 13.69 -25.54 9.86
CA LEU A 396 13.65 -25.99 11.23
C LEU A 396 14.95 -25.65 11.97
N ASP A 397 14.84 -25.04 13.14
CA ASP A 397 16.00 -24.85 14.01
C ASP A 397 16.48 -26.22 14.51
N LYS A 398 17.66 -26.62 14.03
CA LYS A 398 18.37 -27.84 14.40
C LYS A 398 18.45 -28.06 15.92
N ARG A 399 18.55 -26.98 16.70
CA ARG A 399 18.59 -27.04 18.17
C ARG A 399 17.25 -27.49 18.77
N LYS A 400 16.13 -27.09 18.15
CA LYS A 400 14.76 -27.39 18.63
C LYS A 400 14.28 -28.78 18.22
N ILE A 401 14.92 -29.44 17.26
CA ILE A 401 14.45 -30.74 16.72
C ILE A 401 15.34 -31.94 17.07
N LYS A 402 16.41 -31.75 17.85
CA LYS A 402 17.35 -32.83 18.22
C LYS A 402 16.66 -34.04 18.84
N SER A 403 15.71 -33.82 19.75
CA SER A 403 14.92 -34.89 20.37
C SER A 403 14.11 -35.67 19.32
N THR A 404 13.38 -34.96 18.46
CA THR A 404 12.60 -35.56 17.37
C THR A 404 13.45 -36.43 16.44
N VAL A 405 14.64 -35.96 16.05
CA VAL A 405 15.55 -36.74 15.20
C VAL A 405 16.09 -37.97 15.94
N THR A 406 16.34 -37.84 17.25
CA THR A 406 16.75 -38.97 18.11
C THR A 406 15.63 -40.01 18.22
N ASP A 407 14.37 -39.59 18.34
CA ASP A 407 13.21 -40.48 18.38
C ASP A 407 12.99 -41.18 17.04
N ILE A 408 13.17 -40.47 15.92
CA ILE A 408 13.13 -41.06 14.58
C ILE A 408 14.22 -42.13 14.42
N ARG A 409 15.46 -41.85 14.87
CA ARG A 409 16.52 -42.87 14.91
C ARG A 409 16.09 -44.07 15.73
N ASN A 410 15.59 -43.86 16.96
CA ASN A 410 15.16 -44.94 17.84
C ASN A 410 14.11 -45.83 17.17
N ASP A 411 13.09 -45.24 16.55
CA ASP A 411 12.05 -45.97 15.84
C ASP A 411 12.62 -46.84 14.71
N PHE A 412 13.67 -46.39 14.00
CA PHE A 412 14.37 -47.22 13.00
C PHE A 412 15.19 -48.34 13.64
N CYS A 413 15.96 -48.03 14.69
CA CYS A 413 16.82 -49.00 15.39
C CYS A 413 16.03 -50.14 16.04
N ILE A 414 14.85 -49.86 16.62
CA ILE A 414 13.98 -50.91 17.20
C ILE A 414 13.11 -51.63 16.15
N GLY A 415 13.25 -51.29 14.87
CA GLY A 415 12.48 -51.90 13.78
C GLY A 415 11.00 -51.51 13.73
N LYS A 416 10.57 -50.50 14.50
CA LYS A 416 9.20 -49.96 14.46
C LYS A 416 8.92 -49.22 13.14
N LYS A 417 9.95 -48.62 12.54
CA LYS A 417 9.93 -48.04 11.20
C LYS A 417 11.04 -48.67 10.37
N THR A 418 10.82 -48.77 9.06
CA THR A 418 11.82 -49.28 8.12
C THR A 418 12.41 -48.15 7.30
N ILE A 419 13.74 -48.13 7.19
CA ILE A 419 14.47 -47.23 6.30
C ILE A 419 14.53 -47.81 4.88
N ASN A 420 14.59 -46.92 3.88
CA ASN A 420 14.90 -47.27 2.51
C ASN A 420 15.82 -46.18 1.93
N ALA A 421 16.28 -46.37 0.68
CA ALA A 421 17.21 -45.44 0.06
C ALA A 421 16.69 -43.98 0.05
N ILE A 422 15.42 -43.76 -0.29
CA ILE A 422 14.82 -42.42 -0.35
C ILE A 422 14.78 -41.76 1.03
N LYS A 423 14.32 -42.49 2.06
CA LYS A 423 14.27 -42.00 3.44
C LYS A 423 15.68 -41.72 3.97
N PHE A 424 16.65 -42.57 3.67
CA PHE A 424 18.03 -42.36 4.09
C PHE A 424 18.62 -41.11 3.46
N GLN A 425 18.48 -40.92 2.15
CA GLN A 425 18.96 -39.70 1.47
C GLN A 425 18.36 -38.43 2.08
N PHE A 426 17.07 -38.46 2.46
CA PHE A 426 16.41 -37.34 3.14
C PHE A 426 16.92 -37.12 4.57
N PHE A 427 17.04 -38.20 5.36
CA PHE A 427 17.36 -38.11 6.79
C PHE A 427 18.86 -38.09 7.11
N GLU A 428 19.74 -38.43 6.18
CA GLU A 428 21.19 -38.64 6.41
C GLU A 428 21.79 -37.53 7.27
N THR A 429 21.65 -36.30 6.81
CA THR A 429 22.31 -35.15 7.46
C THR A 429 21.71 -34.86 8.82
N TRP A 430 20.40 -35.06 8.98
CA TRP A 430 19.70 -34.93 10.25
C TRP A 430 20.18 -35.99 11.25
N LEU A 431 20.19 -37.26 10.84
CA LEU A 431 20.61 -38.39 11.65
C LEU A 431 22.07 -38.26 12.07
N ARG A 432 22.96 -37.93 11.13
CA ARG A 432 24.39 -37.75 11.42
C ARG A 432 24.64 -36.60 12.38
N SER A 433 24.00 -35.44 12.16
CA SER A 433 24.28 -34.23 12.94
C SER A 433 23.56 -34.18 14.28
N HIS A 434 22.37 -34.81 14.38
CA HIS A 434 21.46 -34.63 15.51
C HIS A 434 20.86 -35.92 16.06
N GLY A 435 20.98 -37.04 15.33
CA GLY A 435 20.42 -38.33 15.74
C GLY A 435 21.25 -39.08 16.78
N ASN A 436 22.42 -38.58 17.20
CA ASN A 436 23.26 -39.22 18.21
C ASN A 436 23.57 -40.70 17.89
N LEU A 437 23.94 -41.00 16.64
CA LEU A 437 24.01 -42.38 16.13
C LEU A 437 24.94 -43.31 16.91
N LYS A 438 26.01 -42.78 17.50
CA LYS A 438 26.97 -43.57 18.27
C LYS A 438 26.40 -44.20 19.54
N SER A 439 25.32 -43.66 20.10
CA SER A 439 24.73 -44.21 21.34
C SER A 439 24.13 -45.60 21.16
N GLN A 440 23.85 -46.01 19.91
CA GLN A 440 23.30 -47.31 19.53
C GLN A 440 23.97 -47.78 18.22
N ALA A 441 25.30 -47.71 18.17
CA ALA A 441 26.05 -47.90 16.93
C ALA A 441 25.73 -49.23 16.22
N GLY A 442 25.63 -50.34 16.95
CA GLY A 442 25.26 -51.65 16.41
C GLY A 442 23.92 -51.64 15.67
N ASP A 443 22.85 -51.17 16.34
CA ASP A 443 21.51 -51.09 15.73
C ASP A 443 21.45 -50.12 14.55
N VAL A 444 22.19 -49.00 14.62
CA VAL A 444 22.29 -48.07 13.49
C VAL A 444 22.95 -48.76 12.29
N ILE A 445 24.02 -49.53 12.50
CA ILE A 445 24.67 -50.25 11.41
C ILE A 445 23.73 -51.29 10.79
N ASP A 446 23.07 -52.12 11.60
CA ASP A 446 22.21 -53.20 11.09
C ASP A 446 20.90 -52.69 10.48
N LYS A 447 20.23 -51.71 11.11
CA LYS A 447 18.88 -51.26 10.71
C LYS A 447 18.83 -50.00 9.86
N ILE A 448 19.88 -49.17 9.87
CA ILE A 448 19.91 -47.90 9.13
C ILE A 448 20.86 -47.97 7.94
N VAL A 449 22.13 -48.35 8.16
CA VAL A 449 23.18 -48.26 7.12
C VAL A 449 23.16 -49.47 6.18
N LYS A 450 23.16 -50.68 6.72
CA LYS A 450 23.18 -51.93 5.95
C LYS A 450 22.04 -52.06 4.93
N PRO A 451 20.78 -51.66 5.22
CA PRO A 451 19.70 -51.77 4.24
C PRO A 451 19.84 -50.88 3.00
N VAL A 452 20.68 -49.83 3.06
CA VAL A 452 20.78 -48.83 1.99
C VAL A 452 22.14 -48.79 1.30
N ILE A 453 23.17 -49.45 1.82
CA ILE A 453 24.56 -49.33 1.32
C ILE A 453 24.74 -49.80 -0.14
N SER A 454 23.88 -50.70 -0.61
CA SER A 454 23.87 -51.17 -2.00
C SER A 454 23.40 -50.10 -2.98
N ASP A 455 22.60 -49.13 -2.53
CA ASP A 455 22.15 -48.00 -3.34
C ASP A 455 23.30 -47.02 -3.59
N GLY A 456 23.53 -46.66 -4.85
CA GLY A 456 24.67 -45.82 -5.25
C GLY A 456 24.63 -44.41 -4.66
N ALA A 457 23.44 -43.81 -4.55
CA ALA A 457 23.28 -42.47 -3.99
C ALA A 457 23.51 -42.45 -2.47
N CYS A 458 22.94 -43.42 -1.75
CA CYS A 458 23.18 -43.59 -0.31
C CYS A 458 24.66 -43.87 -0.02
N ARG A 459 25.29 -44.75 -0.82
CA ARG A 459 26.73 -45.05 -0.71
C ARG A 459 27.58 -43.80 -0.92
N SER A 460 27.24 -42.98 -1.91
CA SER A 460 27.95 -41.72 -2.17
C SER A 460 27.87 -40.76 -0.98
N LEU A 461 26.70 -40.62 -0.33
CA LEU A 461 26.54 -39.78 0.87
C LEU A 461 27.39 -40.28 2.05
N ILE A 462 27.46 -41.60 2.24
CA ILE A 462 28.28 -42.23 3.27
C ILE A 462 29.77 -41.97 3.02
N LEU A 463 30.23 -42.15 1.77
CA LEU A 463 31.63 -41.92 1.39
C LEU A 463 32.04 -40.44 1.49
N GLN A 464 31.14 -39.52 1.15
CA GLN A 464 31.36 -38.08 1.35
C GLN A 464 31.57 -37.72 2.82
N ASN A 465 30.96 -38.48 3.74
CA ASN A 465 31.08 -38.30 5.19
C ASN A 465 31.88 -39.44 5.85
N LYS A 466 32.85 -40.01 5.12
CA LYS A 466 33.57 -41.24 5.49
C LYS A 466 34.09 -41.26 6.92
N ASP A 467 34.69 -40.19 7.42
CA ASP A 467 35.36 -40.20 8.73
C ASP A 467 34.35 -40.43 9.85
N PHE A 468 33.15 -39.84 9.72
CA PHE A 468 32.04 -40.08 10.64
C PHE A 468 31.55 -41.53 10.58
N TYR A 469 31.36 -42.08 9.37
CA TYR A 469 30.84 -43.44 9.20
C TYR A 469 31.87 -44.52 9.55
N MET A 470 33.17 -44.28 9.32
CA MET A 470 34.25 -45.16 9.77
C MET A 470 34.25 -45.27 11.30
N ASP A 471 34.20 -44.13 11.97
CA ASP A 471 34.16 -44.06 13.43
C ASP A 471 32.87 -44.72 13.98
N LEU A 472 31.73 -44.53 13.33
CA LEU A 472 30.48 -45.21 13.68
C LEU A 472 30.58 -46.74 13.53
N ILE A 473 31.15 -47.24 12.42
CA ILE A 473 31.34 -48.67 12.15
C ILE A 473 32.31 -49.28 13.16
N ASN A 474 33.40 -48.57 13.50
CA ASN A 474 34.36 -49.03 14.50
C ASN A 474 33.75 -49.05 15.91
N THR A 475 32.91 -48.05 16.24
CA THR A 475 32.16 -48.00 17.52
C THR A 475 31.19 -49.16 17.64
N ALA A 476 30.59 -49.63 16.53
CA ALA A 476 29.69 -50.78 16.53
C ALA A 476 30.41 -52.14 16.77
N GLY A 477 31.74 -52.20 16.62
CA GLY A 477 32.51 -53.42 16.87
C GLY A 477 32.02 -54.61 16.05
N ASP A 478 31.73 -55.71 16.74
CA ASP A 478 31.30 -56.99 16.12
C ASP A 478 29.91 -56.89 15.46
N ASP A 479 29.04 -55.98 15.90
CA ASP A 479 27.71 -55.78 15.31
C ASP A 479 27.80 -55.31 13.84
N ALA A 480 28.94 -54.75 13.43
CA ALA A 480 29.18 -54.33 12.05
C ALA A 480 29.68 -55.45 11.12
N TYR A 481 29.92 -56.67 11.62
CA TYR A 481 30.50 -57.78 10.85
C TYR A 481 29.77 -58.05 9.52
N GLU A 482 28.44 -58.15 9.55
CA GLU A 482 27.64 -58.41 8.33
C GLU A 482 27.68 -57.25 7.33
N LEU A 483 27.79 -56.01 7.81
CA LEU A 483 27.98 -54.85 6.93
C LEU A 483 29.35 -54.89 6.26
N LYS A 484 30.42 -55.14 7.04
CA LYS A 484 31.80 -55.24 6.52
C LYS A 484 31.91 -56.32 5.45
N LYS A 485 31.33 -57.50 5.69
CA LYS A 485 31.23 -58.60 4.72
C LYS A 485 30.49 -58.19 3.45
N SER A 486 29.36 -57.49 3.58
CA SER A 486 28.58 -57.00 2.43
C SER A 486 29.37 -56.01 1.58
N LEU A 487 30.10 -55.10 2.24
CA LEU A 487 30.98 -54.13 1.58
C LEU A 487 32.18 -54.79 0.88
N ARG A 488 32.79 -55.81 1.49
CA ARG A 488 33.86 -56.63 0.88
C ARG A 488 33.40 -57.30 -0.40
N ASN A 489 32.21 -57.88 -0.41
CA ASN A 489 31.62 -58.47 -1.62
C ASN A 489 31.31 -57.42 -2.69
N LEU A 490 30.99 -56.19 -2.29
CA LEU A 490 30.72 -55.07 -3.18
C LEU A 490 31.99 -54.61 -3.92
N ILE A 491 33.11 -54.45 -3.24
CA ILE A 491 34.38 -54.03 -3.87
C ILE A 491 35.04 -55.10 -4.75
N GLN A 492 34.60 -56.36 -4.64
CA GLN A 492 34.99 -57.40 -5.61
C GLN A 492 34.30 -57.21 -6.97
N LYS A 493 33.19 -56.44 -7.02
CA LYS A 493 32.38 -56.20 -8.20
C LYS A 493 32.45 -54.75 -8.69
N ASP A 494 32.74 -53.81 -7.80
CA ASP A 494 32.79 -52.36 -8.03
C ASP A 494 34.23 -51.87 -7.81
N SER A 495 34.85 -51.32 -8.87
CA SER A 495 36.24 -50.88 -8.86
C SER A 495 36.42 -49.42 -8.39
N ASP A 496 35.39 -48.80 -7.80
CA ASP A 496 35.50 -47.44 -7.26
C ASP A 496 36.65 -47.31 -6.24
N PRO A 497 37.73 -46.55 -6.54
CA PRO A 497 38.88 -46.41 -5.66
C PRO A 497 38.54 -45.80 -4.29
N GLN A 498 37.51 -44.94 -4.22
CA GLN A 498 37.09 -44.34 -2.95
C GLN A 498 36.44 -45.37 -2.03
N LEU A 499 35.59 -46.22 -2.60
CA LEU A 499 34.95 -47.32 -1.87
C LEU A 499 35.98 -48.34 -1.39
N VAL A 500 36.93 -48.75 -2.25
CA VAL A 500 38.01 -49.68 -1.87
C VAL A 500 38.81 -49.14 -0.68
N LYS A 501 39.20 -47.86 -0.74
CA LYS A 501 39.93 -47.21 0.36
C LYS A 501 39.12 -47.15 1.65
N PHE A 502 37.83 -46.83 1.54
CA PHE A 502 36.92 -46.81 2.69
C PHE A 502 36.81 -48.19 3.36
N VAL A 503 36.57 -49.25 2.58
CA VAL A 503 36.41 -50.63 3.09
C VAL A 503 37.69 -51.14 3.77
N ASN A 504 38.85 -50.90 3.16
CA ASN A 504 40.13 -51.29 3.75
C ASN A 504 40.44 -50.56 5.08
N SER A 505 39.82 -49.40 5.31
CA SER A 505 40.05 -48.60 6.53
C SER A 505 39.15 -49.01 7.71
N ILE A 506 38.06 -49.74 7.48
CA ILE A 506 37.11 -50.20 8.53
C ILE A 506 37.21 -51.69 8.85
N ASP A 507 37.89 -52.43 7.98
CA ASP A 507 38.02 -53.88 8.05
C ASP A 507 39.42 -54.26 7.58
N SER A 508 40.41 -54.08 8.44
CA SER A 508 41.79 -54.45 8.13
C SER A 508 41.88 -55.97 8.06
N VAL A 509 41.86 -56.53 6.85
CA VAL A 509 42.32 -57.91 6.65
C VAL A 509 43.82 -57.90 6.99
N PRO A 510 44.32 -58.82 7.83
CA PRO A 510 45.76 -58.98 8.00
C PRO A 510 46.36 -59.19 6.61
N GLU A 511 47.42 -58.46 6.25
CA GLU A 511 48.19 -58.81 5.06
C GLU A 511 48.49 -60.30 5.11
N VAL A 512 48.04 -61.02 4.09
CA VAL A 512 48.41 -62.43 3.91
C VAL A 512 49.92 -62.42 3.75
N GLU A 513 50.64 -62.91 4.76
CA GLU A 513 52.05 -63.27 4.64
C GLU A 513 52.16 -64.27 3.49
N THR A 514 52.56 -63.78 2.32
CA THR A 514 52.99 -64.63 1.22
C THR A 514 54.41 -65.10 1.53
N ALA A 515 54.52 -66.42 1.73
CA ALA A 515 55.75 -67.17 1.93
C ALA A 515 56.77 -67.02 0.79
#